data_AF-A0A220U543-F1
#
_entry.id   AF-A0A220U543-F1
#
_cell.length_a   1.000
_cell.length_b   1.000
_cell.length_c   1.000
_cell.angle_alpha   90.00
_cell.angle_beta   90.00
_cell.angle_gamma   90.00
#
_symmetry.space_group_name_H-M   'P 1'
#
loop_
_entity.id
_entity.type
_entity.pdbx_description
1 polymer ?
#
loop_
_entity_poly.entity_id
_entity_poly.type
_entity_poly.pdbx_seq_one_letter_code
_entity_poly.pdbx_strand_id
1 'polypeptide(L)'
;MDKMQQAVAYMQEQKLEESAKLFTEIIEENPEDPVGYINFGNLLIHLHELARAQRFFEKAIELDEHAATAYYGLGNVFLEESVYGKAQQNFQKAIELGLEEGDVYYMLGIALQNQEQMKLAIPYLLRATELEPDDEEIAFQYAMSLAQSDHLDEAKDAFEQVLKLNEAHSDAHYNLGVIALYNEQMDEAMDHFETALTIQPDHALAANGKEQTKKLRELNKE
;
A
#
# COMPACT_ATOMS: atom_id res chain seq x y z
N MET A 1 -32.02 6.35 -12.63
CA MET A 1 -30.75 5.90 -12.04
C MET A 1 -30.54 6.73 -10.81
N ASP A 2 -30.04 6.13 -9.74
CA ASP A 2 -29.60 6.86 -8.56
C ASP A 2 -28.53 7.87 -8.98
N LYS A 3 -28.69 9.15 -8.62
CA LYS A 3 -27.74 10.22 -9.00
C LYS A 3 -26.33 9.88 -8.50
N MET A 4 -26.23 9.26 -7.33
CA MET A 4 -24.97 8.81 -6.75
C MET A 4 -24.28 7.79 -7.67
N GLN A 5 -24.98 6.73 -8.06
CA GLN A 5 -24.44 5.72 -8.99
C GLN A 5 -23.99 6.32 -10.31
N GLN A 6 -24.75 7.28 -10.85
CA GLN A 6 -24.38 7.96 -12.10
C GLN A 6 -23.13 8.84 -11.94
N ALA A 7 -23.02 9.57 -10.83
CA ALA A 7 -21.86 10.41 -10.53
C ALA A 7 -20.58 9.57 -10.37
N VAL A 8 -20.67 8.43 -9.68
CA VAL A 8 -19.57 7.46 -9.52
C VAL A 8 -19.20 6.83 -10.87
N ALA A 9 -20.18 6.47 -11.70
CA ALA A 9 -19.91 5.95 -13.05
C ALA A 9 -19.17 6.97 -13.92
N TYR A 10 -19.57 8.25 -13.89
CA TYR A 10 -18.84 9.31 -14.58
C TYR A 10 -17.41 9.48 -14.08
N MET A 11 -17.18 9.36 -12.77
CA MET A 11 -15.83 9.37 -12.21
C MET A 11 -14.98 8.23 -12.77
N GLN A 12 -15.52 7.00 -12.80
CA GLN A 12 -14.84 5.82 -13.36
C GLN A 12 -14.56 5.94 -14.87
N GLU A 13 -15.45 6.62 -15.61
CA GLU A 13 -15.30 6.90 -17.04
C GLU A 13 -14.41 8.14 -17.34
N GLN A 14 -13.78 8.74 -16.32
CA GLN A 14 -13.00 9.99 -16.41
C GLN A 14 -13.79 11.21 -16.93
N LYS A 15 -15.13 11.19 -16.83
CA LYS A 15 -16.02 12.33 -17.09
C LYS A 15 -16.14 13.20 -15.85
N LEU A 16 -15.02 13.82 -15.47
CA LEU A 16 -14.85 14.46 -14.17
C LEU A 16 -15.74 15.70 -13.99
N GLU A 17 -16.00 16.46 -15.06
CA GLU A 17 -16.89 17.63 -15.01
C GLU A 17 -18.35 17.24 -14.77
N GLU A 18 -18.83 16.19 -15.45
CA GLU A 18 -20.18 15.66 -15.28
C GLU A 18 -20.36 15.03 -13.90
N SER A 19 -19.34 14.32 -13.41
CA SER A 19 -19.30 13.78 -12.05
C SER A 19 -19.37 14.91 -11.00
N ALA A 20 -18.56 15.98 -11.16
CA ALA A 20 -18.58 17.13 -10.26
C ALA A 20 -19.94 17.85 -10.21
N LYS A 21 -20.62 17.98 -11.36
CA LYS A 21 -21.97 18.55 -11.42
C LYS A 21 -22.96 17.71 -10.62
N LEU A 22 -22.97 16.39 -10.84
CA LEU A 22 -23.89 15.51 -10.13
C LEU A 22 -23.61 15.45 -8.62
N PHE A 23 -22.35 15.38 -8.19
CA PHE A 23 -22.05 15.41 -6.76
C PHE A 23 -22.41 16.77 -6.13
N THR A 24 -22.27 17.89 -6.86
CA THR A 24 -22.79 19.19 -6.39
C THR A 24 -24.30 19.13 -6.17
N GLU A 25 -25.06 18.63 -7.15
CA GLU A 25 -26.53 18.49 -7.03
C GLU A 25 -26.93 17.59 -5.86
N ILE A 26 -26.21 16.47 -5.63
CA ILE A 26 -26.46 15.54 -4.52
C ILE A 26 -26.30 16.26 -3.17
N ILE A 27 -25.24 17.05 -3.03
CA ILE A 27 -24.97 17.83 -1.80
C ILE A 27 -26.03 18.94 -1.62
N GLU A 28 -26.44 19.61 -2.70
CA GLU A 28 -27.49 20.64 -2.63
C GLU A 28 -28.86 20.06 -2.24
N GLU A 29 -29.18 18.84 -2.69
CA GLU A 29 -30.43 18.15 -2.34
C GLU A 29 -30.44 17.66 -0.90
N ASN A 30 -29.30 17.17 -0.37
CA ASN A 30 -29.17 16.66 1.00
C ASN A 30 -27.87 17.16 1.67
N PRO A 31 -27.80 18.43 2.10
CA PRO A 31 -26.56 19.04 2.61
C PRO A 31 -26.11 18.51 3.98
N GLU A 32 -26.96 17.76 4.67
CA GLU A 32 -26.66 17.14 5.97
C GLU A 32 -26.25 15.66 5.83
N ASP A 33 -26.25 15.12 4.60
CA ASP A 33 -25.81 13.75 4.34
C ASP A 33 -24.30 13.71 4.05
N PRO A 34 -23.48 13.03 4.89
CA PRO A 34 -22.03 12.96 4.69
C PRO A 34 -21.63 12.25 3.39
N VAL A 35 -22.47 11.35 2.85
CA VAL A 35 -22.12 10.50 1.69
C VAL A 35 -21.82 11.34 0.44
N GLY A 36 -22.56 12.43 0.22
CA GLY A 36 -22.30 13.35 -0.90
C GLY A 36 -20.92 13.99 -0.80
N TYR A 37 -20.53 14.44 0.39
CA TYR A 37 -19.24 15.05 0.64
C TYR A 37 -18.08 14.06 0.50
N ILE A 38 -18.23 12.83 0.97
CA ILE A 38 -17.22 11.77 0.85
C ILE A 38 -16.92 11.49 -0.61
N ASN A 39 -17.96 11.27 -1.42
CA ASN A 39 -17.77 10.96 -2.84
C ASN A 39 -17.21 12.16 -3.63
N PHE A 40 -17.62 13.38 -3.30
CA PHE A 40 -17.01 14.59 -3.89
C PHE A 40 -15.53 14.71 -3.49
N GLY A 41 -15.18 14.38 -2.23
CA GLY A 41 -13.80 14.31 -1.76
C GLY A 41 -12.95 13.33 -2.57
N ASN A 42 -13.48 12.13 -2.85
CA ASN A 42 -12.81 11.13 -3.69
C ASN A 42 -12.58 11.63 -5.11
N LEU A 43 -13.57 12.30 -5.72
CA LEU A 43 -13.40 12.94 -7.03
C LEU A 43 -12.27 13.98 -7.02
N LEU A 44 -12.16 14.76 -5.95
CA LEU A 44 -11.11 15.78 -5.81
C LEU A 44 -9.71 15.17 -5.67
N ILE A 45 -9.57 13.99 -5.05
CA ILE A 45 -8.32 13.23 -5.05
C ILE A 45 -7.93 12.88 -6.50
N HIS A 46 -8.85 12.34 -7.30
CA HIS A 46 -8.59 12.04 -8.72
C HIS A 46 -8.20 13.27 -9.56
N LEU A 47 -8.62 14.47 -9.13
CA LEU A 47 -8.24 15.75 -9.74
C LEU A 47 -6.94 16.35 -9.17
N HIS A 48 -6.28 15.66 -8.23
CA HIS A 48 -5.13 16.16 -7.46
C HIS A 48 -5.41 17.48 -6.71
N GLU A 49 -6.66 17.73 -6.31
CA GLU A 49 -7.06 18.90 -5.54
C GLU A 49 -7.12 18.61 -4.03
N LEU A 50 -6.00 18.15 -3.48
CA LEU A 50 -5.90 17.62 -2.11
C LEU A 50 -6.44 18.56 -1.02
N ALA A 51 -6.10 19.85 -1.09
CA ALA A 51 -6.58 20.83 -0.13
C ALA A 51 -8.10 21.02 -0.15
N ARG A 52 -8.74 20.79 -1.30
CA ARG A 52 -10.21 20.79 -1.40
C ARG A 52 -10.77 19.45 -0.91
N ALA A 53 -10.18 18.33 -1.32
CA ALA A 53 -10.59 17.00 -0.86
C ALA A 53 -10.61 16.91 0.67
N GLN A 54 -9.56 17.40 1.33
CA GLN A 54 -9.48 17.51 2.79
C GLN A 54 -10.71 18.19 3.39
N ARG A 55 -11.10 19.37 2.88
CA ARG A 55 -12.24 20.13 3.40
C ARG A 55 -13.57 19.37 3.25
N PHE A 56 -13.72 18.60 2.18
CA PHE A 56 -14.92 17.79 1.96
C PHE A 56 -14.98 16.61 2.93
N PHE A 57 -13.86 15.92 3.19
CA PHE A 57 -13.82 14.87 4.20
C PHE A 57 -14.00 15.42 5.62
N GLU A 58 -13.37 16.55 5.95
CA GLU A 58 -13.59 17.23 7.24
C GLU A 58 -15.06 17.62 7.41
N LYS A 59 -15.73 18.08 6.35
CA LYS A 59 -17.16 18.38 6.39
C LYS A 59 -18.01 17.12 6.59
N ALA A 60 -17.68 16.02 5.93
CA ALA A 60 -18.36 14.74 6.14
C ALA A 60 -18.23 14.25 7.60
N ILE A 61 -17.04 14.39 8.20
CA ILE A 61 -16.78 14.04 9.60
C ILE A 61 -17.53 14.97 10.56
N GLU A 62 -17.67 16.25 10.23
CA GLU A 62 -18.48 17.19 11.02
C GLU A 62 -19.96 16.79 11.04
N LEU A 63 -20.49 16.30 9.91
CA LEU A 63 -21.87 15.85 9.78
C LEU A 63 -22.11 14.49 10.46
N ASP A 64 -21.14 13.58 10.35
CA ASP A 64 -21.17 12.28 11.01
C ASP A 64 -19.76 11.84 11.45
N GLU A 65 -19.52 11.89 12.77
CA GLU A 65 -18.25 11.46 13.38
C GLU A 65 -18.00 9.95 13.28
N HIS A 66 -18.98 9.15 12.83
CA HIS A 66 -18.86 7.71 12.59
C HIS A 66 -18.68 7.37 11.11
N ALA A 67 -18.53 8.36 10.22
CA ALA A 67 -18.29 8.15 8.79
C ALA A 67 -16.87 7.60 8.53
N ALA A 68 -16.69 6.29 8.71
CA ALA A 68 -15.40 5.60 8.59
C ALA A 68 -14.70 5.88 7.24
N THR A 69 -15.46 5.91 6.14
CA THR A 69 -14.94 6.19 4.79
C THR A 69 -14.43 7.62 4.61
N ALA A 70 -14.96 8.59 5.38
CA ALA A 70 -14.44 9.95 5.39
C ALA A 70 -13.06 10.03 6.05
N TYR A 71 -12.86 9.30 7.15
CA TYR A 71 -11.54 9.16 7.78
C TYR A 71 -10.56 8.44 6.85
N TYR A 72 -10.98 7.38 6.17
CA TYR A 72 -10.14 6.72 5.16
C TYR A 72 -9.70 7.69 4.05
N GLY A 73 -10.64 8.44 3.46
CA GLY A 73 -10.34 9.45 2.44
C GLY A 73 -9.40 10.55 2.95
N LEU A 74 -9.59 11.03 4.18
CA LEU A 74 -8.70 12.00 4.80
C LEU A 74 -7.30 11.43 5.08
N GLY A 75 -7.22 10.14 5.44
CA GLY A 75 -5.97 9.40 5.55
C GLY A 75 -5.20 9.36 4.24
N ASN A 76 -5.88 9.08 3.12
CA ASN A 76 -5.29 9.09 1.78
C ASN A 76 -4.75 10.47 1.39
N VAL A 77 -5.49 11.54 1.68
CA VAL A 77 -5.01 12.91 1.46
C VAL A 77 -3.70 13.17 2.21
N PHE A 78 -3.63 12.82 3.50
CA PHE A 78 -2.41 13.02 4.27
C PHE A 78 -1.26 12.11 3.84
N LEU A 79 -1.56 10.92 3.32
CA LEU A 79 -0.55 10.02 2.77
C LEU A 79 0.10 10.64 1.52
N GLU A 80 -0.71 11.15 0.58
CA GLU A 80 -0.22 11.85 -0.62
C GLU A 80 0.58 13.11 -0.28
N GLU A 81 0.18 13.85 0.76
CA GLU A 81 0.94 15.00 1.27
C GLU A 81 2.20 14.62 2.07
N SER A 82 2.49 13.32 2.20
CA SER A 82 3.61 12.78 3.01
C SER A 82 3.53 13.15 4.50
N VAL A 83 2.32 13.44 5.00
CA VAL A 83 2.04 13.73 6.41
C VAL A 83 1.62 12.44 7.12
N TYR A 84 2.56 11.48 7.17
CA TYR A 84 2.30 10.09 7.54
C TYR A 84 1.69 9.90 8.93
N GLY A 85 2.08 10.72 9.91
CA GLY A 85 1.50 10.64 11.26
C GLY A 85 0.00 10.96 11.30
N LYS A 86 -0.48 11.88 10.44
CA LYS A 86 -1.91 12.15 10.31
C LYS A 86 -2.62 11.08 9.48
N ALA A 87 -1.96 10.55 8.45
CA ALA A 87 -2.49 9.44 7.67
C ALA A 87 -2.78 8.23 8.59
N GLN A 88 -1.79 7.85 9.40
CA GLN A 88 -1.90 6.79 10.40
C GLN A 88 -3.09 7.00 11.35
N GLN A 89 -3.23 8.20 11.93
CA GLN A 89 -4.33 8.50 12.86
C GLN A 89 -5.70 8.33 12.20
N ASN A 90 -5.85 8.77 10.94
CA ASN A 90 -7.11 8.70 10.22
C ASN A 90 -7.45 7.28 9.77
N PHE A 91 -6.47 6.51 9.26
CA PHE A 91 -6.68 5.10 8.93
C PHE A 91 -7.03 4.27 10.16
N GLN A 92 -6.34 4.50 11.29
CA GLN A 92 -6.68 3.82 12.55
C GLN A 92 -8.11 4.15 12.98
N LYS A 93 -8.53 5.41 12.84
CA LYS A 93 -9.90 5.82 13.17
C LYS A 93 -10.94 5.19 12.25
N ALA A 94 -10.66 5.06 10.95
CA ALA A 94 -11.54 4.37 10.00
C ALA A 94 -11.74 2.90 10.40
N ILE A 95 -10.65 2.20 10.78
CA ILE A 95 -10.71 0.81 11.27
C ILE A 95 -11.49 0.72 12.58
N GLU A 96 -11.25 1.63 13.54
CA GLU A 96 -12.01 1.67 14.81
C GLU A 96 -13.52 1.86 14.61
N LEU A 97 -13.91 2.56 13.54
CA LEU A 97 -15.30 2.78 13.16
C LEU A 97 -15.89 1.64 12.30
N GLY A 98 -15.13 0.58 12.05
CA GLY A 98 -15.61 -0.65 11.41
C GLY A 98 -15.32 -0.76 9.91
N LEU A 99 -14.44 0.07 9.33
CA LEU A 99 -13.97 -0.15 7.98
C LEU A 99 -13.00 -1.35 7.97
N GLU A 100 -13.43 -2.47 7.41
CA GLU A 100 -12.71 -3.74 7.38
C GLU A 100 -12.44 -4.20 5.94
N GLU A 101 -11.63 -3.43 5.22
CA GLU A 101 -11.21 -3.67 3.83
C GLU A 101 -9.68 -3.77 3.78
N GLY A 102 -9.10 -4.60 2.91
CA GLY A 102 -7.65 -4.80 2.86
C GLY A 102 -6.89 -3.50 2.59
N ASP A 103 -7.41 -2.68 1.68
CA ASP A 103 -6.93 -1.33 1.37
C ASP A 103 -6.64 -0.46 2.61
N VAL A 104 -7.55 -0.36 3.59
CA VAL A 104 -7.31 0.53 4.75
C VAL A 104 -6.19 0.01 5.66
N TYR A 105 -6.08 -1.32 5.80
CA TYR A 105 -4.99 -1.95 6.55
C TYR A 105 -3.66 -1.81 5.82
N TYR A 106 -3.67 -1.97 4.50
CA TYR A 106 -2.51 -1.78 3.64
C TYR A 106 -2.01 -0.33 3.73
N MET A 107 -2.88 0.67 3.54
CA MET A 107 -2.50 2.08 3.61
C MET A 107 -1.99 2.51 5.00
N LEU A 108 -2.53 1.93 6.08
CA LEU A 108 -1.98 2.11 7.43
C LEU A 108 -0.58 1.50 7.54
N GLY A 109 -0.37 0.30 6.99
CA GLY A 109 0.95 -0.33 6.88
C GLY A 109 1.96 0.55 6.14
N ILE A 110 1.58 1.07 4.98
CA ILE A 110 2.42 2.00 4.18
C ILE A 110 2.73 3.28 4.95
N ALA A 111 1.75 3.88 5.65
CA ALA A 111 1.97 5.06 6.47
C ALA A 111 2.98 4.79 7.61
N LEU A 112 3.01 3.58 8.16
CA LEU A 112 3.96 3.18 9.20
C LEU A 112 5.36 2.89 8.63
N GLN A 113 5.45 2.22 7.47
CA GLN A 113 6.72 2.01 6.78
C GLN A 113 7.40 3.33 6.41
N ASN A 114 6.64 4.31 5.90
CA ASN A 114 7.15 5.66 5.59
C ASN A 114 7.59 6.45 6.83
N GLN A 115 7.17 6.03 8.02
CA GLN A 115 7.65 6.56 9.30
C GLN A 115 8.82 5.74 9.88
N GLU A 116 9.39 4.81 9.11
CA GLU A 116 10.42 3.88 9.54
C GLU A 116 9.98 2.94 10.69
N GLN A 117 8.68 2.71 10.83
CA GLN A 117 8.07 1.88 11.89
C GLN A 117 7.68 0.49 11.37
N MET A 118 8.63 -0.20 10.74
CA MET A 118 8.40 -1.46 10.01
C MET A 118 7.76 -2.53 10.88
N LYS A 119 8.23 -2.66 12.13
CA LYS A 119 7.69 -3.62 13.10
C LYS A 119 6.23 -3.36 13.45
N LEU A 120 5.81 -2.10 13.48
CA LEU A 120 4.42 -1.72 13.75
C LEU A 120 3.53 -1.90 12.52
N ALA A 121 4.09 -1.88 11.30
CA ALA A 121 3.36 -2.13 10.06
C ALA A 121 2.95 -3.60 9.89
N ILE A 122 3.77 -4.55 10.38
CA ILE A 122 3.58 -6.01 10.24
C ILE A 122 2.13 -6.47 10.53
N PRO A 123 1.49 -6.17 11.68
CA PRO A 123 0.14 -6.67 11.96
C PRO A 123 -0.92 -6.12 11.01
N TYR A 124 -0.75 -4.90 10.51
CA TYR A 124 -1.70 -4.29 9.56
C TYR A 124 -1.50 -4.85 8.15
N LEU A 125 -0.25 -5.00 7.70
CA LEU A 125 0.04 -5.63 6.41
C LEU A 125 -0.35 -7.12 6.40
N LEU A 126 -0.19 -7.83 7.51
CA LEU A 126 -0.72 -9.20 7.66
C LEU A 126 -2.25 -9.22 7.56
N ARG A 127 -2.94 -8.26 8.20
CA ARG A 127 -4.41 -8.21 8.08
C ARG A 127 -4.85 -7.90 6.64
N ALA A 128 -4.09 -7.06 5.93
CA ALA A 128 -4.33 -6.77 4.53
C ALA A 128 -4.14 -8.04 3.66
N THR A 129 -3.06 -8.82 3.85
CA THR A 129 -2.85 -10.08 3.12
C THR A 129 -3.91 -11.14 3.44
N GLU A 130 -4.45 -11.17 4.65
CA GLU A 130 -5.57 -12.07 4.99
C GLU A 130 -6.87 -11.71 4.26
N LEU A 131 -7.12 -10.42 4.05
CA LEU A 131 -8.32 -9.91 3.37
C LEU A 131 -8.18 -10.00 1.84
N GLU A 132 -6.96 -9.84 1.33
CA GLU A 132 -6.65 -9.81 -0.10
C GLU A 132 -5.47 -10.76 -0.40
N PRO A 133 -5.68 -12.09 -0.30
CA PRO A 133 -4.60 -13.08 -0.37
C PRO A 133 -3.95 -13.24 -1.75
N ASP A 134 -4.59 -12.71 -2.79
CA ASP A 134 -4.13 -12.76 -4.18
C ASP A 134 -3.47 -11.44 -4.63
N ASP A 135 -3.35 -10.44 -3.74
CA ASP A 135 -2.67 -9.17 -4.05
C ASP A 135 -1.16 -9.30 -3.82
N GLU A 136 -0.42 -9.25 -4.92
CA GLU A 136 1.04 -9.35 -4.95
C GLU A 136 1.74 -8.23 -4.19
N GLU A 137 1.29 -6.99 -4.34
CA GLU A 137 1.93 -5.81 -3.75
C GLU A 137 1.75 -5.82 -2.24
N ILE A 138 0.54 -6.14 -1.75
CA ILE A 138 0.29 -6.27 -0.30
C ILE A 138 1.17 -7.37 0.30
N ALA A 139 1.27 -8.53 -0.37
CA ALA A 139 2.13 -9.63 0.07
C ALA A 139 3.61 -9.22 0.09
N PHE A 140 4.07 -8.48 -0.92
CA PHE A 140 5.44 -7.99 -1.00
C PHE A 140 5.75 -6.98 0.10
N GLN A 141 4.86 -6.02 0.37
CA GLN A 141 5.05 -5.04 1.44
C GLN A 141 5.07 -5.69 2.82
N TYR A 142 4.25 -6.72 3.05
CA TYR A 142 4.30 -7.53 4.25
C TYR A 142 5.67 -8.21 4.44
N ALA A 143 6.18 -8.87 3.40
CA ALA A 143 7.48 -9.53 3.41
C ALA A 143 8.63 -8.53 3.66
N MET A 144 8.57 -7.35 3.03
CA MET A 144 9.52 -6.25 3.25
C MET A 144 9.52 -5.77 4.70
N SER A 145 8.35 -5.59 5.32
CA SER A 145 8.25 -5.20 6.73
C SER A 145 8.83 -6.23 7.69
N LEU A 146 8.67 -7.53 7.40
CA LEU A 146 9.30 -8.61 8.16
C LEU A 146 10.83 -8.55 8.04
N ALA A 147 11.34 -8.48 6.80
CA ALA A 147 12.78 -8.45 6.53
C ALA A 147 13.48 -7.26 7.21
N GLN A 148 12.90 -6.07 7.09
CA GLN A 148 13.45 -4.85 7.70
C GLN A 148 13.32 -4.82 9.24
N SER A 149 12.51 -5.72 9.80
CA SER A 149 12.35 -5.88 11.25
C SER A 149 13.10 -7.09 11.81
N ASP A 150 14.01 -7.69 11.01
CA ASP A 150 14.85 -8.85 11.37
C ASP A 150 14.06 -10.16 11.63
N HIS A 151 12.83 -10.24 11.10
CA HIS A 151 12.02 -11.46 11.08
C HIS A 151 12.32 -12.28 9.81
N LEU A 152 13.58 -12.71 9.66
CA LEU A 152 14.10 -13.22 8.39
C LEU A 152 13.50 -14.57 7.97
N ASP A 153 13.18 -15.45 8.91
CA ASP A 153 12.54 -16.74 8.61
C ASP A 153 11.12 -16.50 8.08
N GLU A 154 10.32 -15.66 8.76
CA GLU A 154 8.98 -15.31 8.29
C GLU A 154 9.01 -14.48 6.99
N ALA A 155 10.02 -13.62 6.82
CA ALA A 155 10.22 -12.86 5.58
C ALA A 155 10.51 -13.79 4.39
N LYS A 156 11.31 -14.84 4.59
CA LYS A 156 11.57 -15.85 3.56
C LYS A 156 10.28 -16.49 3.09
N ASP A 157 9.48 -17.01 4.02
CA ASP A 157 8.19 -17.64 3.71
C ASP A 157 7.24 -16.66 3.00
N ALA A 158 7.23 -15.39 3.41
CA ALA A 158 6.41 -14.35 2.79
C ALA A 158 6.86 -14.00 1.36
N PHE A 159 8.17 -13.87 1.10
CA PHE A 159 8.67 -13.65 -0.27
C PHE A 159 8.45 -14.88 -1.16
N GLU A 160 8.53 -16.09 -0.63
CA GLU A 160 8.15 -17.30 -1.37
C GLU A 160 6.66 -17.29 -1.73
N GLN A 161 5.80 -16.72 -0.88
CA GLN A 161 4.38 -16.51 -1.21
C GLN A 161 4.21 -15.48 -2.34
N VAL A 162 4.97 -14.39 -2.35
CA VAL A 162 5.00 -13.42 -3.47
C VAL A 162 5.36 -14.14 -4.77
N LEU A 163 6.38 -15.01 -4.75
CA LEU A 163 6.78 -15.77 -5.94
C LEU A 163 5.75 -16.82 -6.39
N LYS A 164 4.85 -17.28 -5.53
CA LYS A 164 3.70 -18.11 -5.94
C LYS A 164 2.63 -17.31 -6.67
N LEU A 165 2.45 -16.04 -6.32
CA LEU A 165 1.55 -15.12 -7.03
C LEU A 165 2.17 -14.70 -8.37
N ASN A 166 3.48 -14.42 -8.37
CA ASN A 166 4.23 -14.02 -9.55
C ASN A 166 5.67 -14.53 -9.50
N GLU A 167 5.91 -15.63 -10.22
CA GLU A 167 7.22 -16.25 -10.35
C GLU A 167 8.28 -15.32 -11.00
N ALA A 168 7.83 -14.27 -11.70
CA ALA A 168 8.70 -13.29 -12.35
C ALA A 168 8.87 -11.99 -11.53
N HIS A 169 8.67 -12.03 -10.20
CA HIS A 169 8.89 -10.87 -9.34
C HIS A 169 10.38 -10.69 -9.00
N SER A 170 11.03 -9.75 -9.68
CA SER A 170 12.48 -9.54 -9.55
C SER A 170 12.93 -9.16 -8.13
N ASP A 171 12.25 -8.20 -7.49
CA ASP A 171 12.63 -7.75 -6.14
C ASP A 171 12.43 -8.84 -5.06
N ALA A 172 11.43 -9.73 -5.21
CA ALA A 172 11.26 -10.86 -4.30
C ALA A 172 12.42 -11.85 -4.43
N HIS A 173 12.87 -12.16 -5.66
CA HIS A 173 14.10 -12.93 -5.86
C HIS A 173 15.32 -12.24 -5.26
N TYR A 174 15.48 -10.92 -5.46
CA TYR A 174 16.58 -10.18 -4.85
C TYR A 174 16.58 -10.29 -3.32
N ASN A 175 15.43 -10.08 -2.66
CA ASN A 175 15.34 -10.12 -1.20
C ASN A 175 15.58 -11.54 -0.65
N LEU A 176 15.08 -12.59 -1.32
CA LEU A 176 15.42 -13.98 -0.98
C LEU A 176 16.92 -14.25 -1.11
N GLY A 177 17.57 -13.68 -2.13
CA GLY A 177 19.03 -13.75 -2.29
C GLY A 177 19.78 -13.07 -1.14
N VAL A 178 19.29 -11.93 -0.66
CA VAL A 178 19.85 -11.22 0.51
C VAL A 178 19.69 -12.06 1.78
N ILE A 179 18.52 -12.64 2.02
CA ILE A 179 18.25 -13.51 3.17
C ILE A 179 19.14 -14.75 3.13
N ALA A 180 19.26 -15.43 1.98
CA ALA A 180 20.14 -16.57 1.81
C ALA A 180 21.61 -16.21 2.06
N LEU A 181 22.06 -15.03 1.61
CA LEU A 181 23.42 -14.56 1.86
C LEU A 181 23.67 -14.30 3.35
N TYR A 182 22.71 -13.71 4.06
CA TYR A 182 22.77 -13.53 5.52
C TYR A 182 22.91 -14.85 6.26
N ASN A 183 22.22 -15.90 5.79
CA ASN A 183 22.30 -17.26 6.31
C ASN A 183 23.51 -18.06 5.80
N GLU A 184 24.48 -17.41 5.15
CA GLU A 184 25.68 -18.03 4.56
C GLU A 184 25.39 -19.08 3.46
N GLN A 185 24.17 -19.10 2.92
CA GLN A 185 23.72 -19.98 1.84
C GLN A 185 24.11 -19.40 0.48
N MET A 186 25.42 -19.32 0.21
CA MET A 186 25.96 -18.58 -0.94
C MET A 186 25.50 -19.10 -2.31
N ASP A 187 25.27 -20.40 -2.48
CA ASP A 187 24.81 -20.95 -3.76
C ASP A 187 23.32 -20.59 -4.01
N GLU A 188 22.47 -20.68 -2.98
CA GLU A 188 21.06 -20.24 -3.06
C GLU A 188 20.94 -18.73 -3.32
N ALA A 189 21.75 -17.93 -2.62
CA ALA A 189 21.83 -16.49 -2.84
C ALA A 189 22.20 -16.16 -4.30
N MET A 190 23.17 -16.89 -4.85
CA MET A 190 23.58 -16.75 -6.24
C MET A 190 22.45 -17.05 -7.22
N ASP A 191 21.74 -18.16 -7.05
CA ASP A 191 20.63 -18.56 -7.91
C ASP A 191 19.51 -17.50 -7.92
N HIS A 192 19.17 -16.96 -6.74
CA HIS A 192 18.19 -15.89 -6.61
C HIS A 192 18.62 -14.59 -7.29
N PHE A 193 19.86 -14.12 -7.07
CA PHE A 193 20.35 -12.91 -7.74
C PHE A 193 20.45 -13.09 -9.26
N GLU A 194 20.78 -14.28 -9.76
CA GLU A 194 20.78 -14.58 -11.18
C GLU A 194 19.39 -14.59 -11.79
N THR A 195 18.41 -15.11 -11.07
CA THR A 195 17.01 -15.10 -11.49
C THR A 195 16.47 -13.66 -11.54
N ALA A 196 16.71 -12.85 -10.52
CA ALA A 196 16.36 -11.43 -10.51
C ALA A 196 16.96 -10.68 -11.71
N LEU A 197 18.24 -10.89 -12.02
CA LEU A 197 18.89 -10.28 -13.20
C LEU A 197 18.42 -10.84 -14.55
N THR A 198 17.88 -12.05 -14.58
CA THR A 198 17.28 -12.63 -15.79
C THR A 198 15.92 -11.99 -16.07
N ILE A 199 15.12 -11.76 -15.02
CA ILE A 199 13.83 -11.08 -15.07
C ILE A 199 14.02 -9.60 -15.40
N GLN A 200 14.91 -8.93 -14.67
CA GLN A 200 15.19 -7.50 -14.79
C GLN A 200 16.71 -7.27 -14.91
N PRO A 201 17.25 -7.18 -16.13
CA PRO A 201 18.69 -7.05 -16.37
C PRO A 201 19.34 -5.78 -15.79
N ASP A 202 18.56 -4.72 -15.53
CA ASP A 202 19.04 -3.46 -14.95
C ASP A 202 18.83 -3.36 -13.42
N HIS A 203 18.48 -4.47 -12.76
CA HIS A 203 18.31 -4.52 -11.31
C HIS A 203 19.65 -4.37 -10.58
N ALA A 204 20.04 -3.12 -10.31
CA ALA A 204 21.35 -2.77 -9.76
C ALA A 204 21.67 -3.46 -8.42
N LEU A 205 20.68 -3.58 -7.51
CA LEU A 205 20.91 -4.20 -6.20
C LEU A 205 21.22 -5.71 -6.31
N ALA A 206 20.52 -6.46 -7.16
CA ALA A 206 20.81 -7.86 -7.44
C ALA A 206 22.19 -8.06 -8.10
N ALA A 207 22.59 -7.16 -9.01
CA ALA A 207 23.94 -7.18 -9.59
C ALA A 207 25.02 -7.02 -8.50
N ASN A 208 24.83 -6.08 -7.58
CA ASN A 208 25.73 -5.85 -6.46
C ASN A 208 25.75 -7.05 -5.49
N GLY A 209 24.58 -7.60 -5.13
CA GLY A 209 24.45 -8.79 -4.29
C GLY A 209 25.16 -10.00 -4.87
N LYS A 210 25.02 -10.22 -6.18
CA LYS A 210 25.76 -11.24 -6.94
C LYS A 210 27.27 -11.03 -6.89
N GLU A 211 27.76 -9.82 -7.10
CA GLU A 211 29.20 -9.54 -7.03
C GLU A 211 29.77 -9.76 -5.62
N GLN A 212 29.05 -9.30 -4.59
CA GLN A 212 29.43 -9.49 -3.20
C GLN A 212 29.50 -10.98 -2.84
N THR A 213 28.52 -11.76 -3.26
CA THR A 213 28.47 -13.22 -3.01
C THR A 213 29.65 -13.93 -3.67
N LYS A 214 30.05 -13.54 -4.89
CA LYS A 214 31.25 -14.08 -5.55
C LYS A 214 32.53 -13.81 -4.77
N LYS A 215 32.73 -12.57 -4.30
CA LYS A 215 33.90 -12.18 -3.51
C LYS A 215 34.00 -12.99 -2.21
N LEU A 216 32.88 -13.14 -1.49
CA LEU A 216 32.83 -13.94 -0.27
C LEU A 216 33.18 -15.42 -0.51
N ARG A 217 32.70 -15.99 -1.63
CA ARG A 217 33.02 -17.37 -2.02
C ARG A 217 34.49 -17.57 -2.36
N GLU A 218 35.15 -16.57 -2.93
CA GLU A 218 36.59 -16.62 -3.21
C GLU A 218 37.40 -16.58 -1.91
N LEU A 219 37.04 -15.70 -0.97
CA LEU A 219 37.70 -15.60 0.34
C LEU A 219 37.56 -16.89 1.17
N ASN A 220 36.42 -17.58 1.10
CA ASN A 220 36.19 -18.82 1.85
C ASN A 220 36.91 -20.05 1.26
N LYS A 221 37.57 -19.92 0.11
CA LYS A 221 38.37 -20.99 -0.51
C LYS A 221 39.87 -20.89 -0.18
N GLU A 222 40.31 -19.79 0.43
CA GLU A 222 41.69 -19.57 0.91
C GLU A 222 41.86 -19.99 2.38
#